data_AF-C1E7F3-F1
#
_entry.id   AF-C1E7F3-F1
#
_cell.length_a   1.000
_cell.length_b   1.000
_cell.length_c   1.000
_cell.angle_alpha   90.00
_cell.angle_beta   90.00
_cell.angle_gamma   90.00
#
_symmetry.space_group_name_H-M   'P 1'
#
loop_
_entity.id
_entity.type
_entity.pdbx_description
1 polymer ?
#
loop_
_entity_poly.entity_id
_entity_poly.type
_entity_poly.pdbx_seq_one_letter_code
_entity_poly.pdbx_strand_id
1 'polypeptide(L)' 'KVECLTVDACQGAEFDYVLISPVRSNGRKAIGFVADSRRVNVAISRAKRMCIIFGDRRTM' A
#
# COMPACT_ATOMS: atom_id res chain seq x y z
N LYS A 1 19.71 0.58 0.00
CA LYS A 1 19.10 1.23 -1.19
C LYS A 1 17.59 1.16 -1.01
N VAL A 2 16.85 2.22 -1.33
CA VAL A 2 15.37 2.25 -1.18
C VAL A 2 14.76 2.12 -2.56
N GLU A 3 13.75 1.27 -2.71
CA GLU A 3 13.00 1.07 -3.96
C GLU A 3 11.61 1.69 -3.84
N CYS A 4 11.21 2.45 -4.86
CA CYS A 4 9.87 3.02 -4.97
C CYS A 4 9.16 2.36 -6.14
N LEU A 5 8.24 1.46 -5.84
CA LEU A 5 7.53 0.63 -6.80
C LEU A 5 6.01 0.74 -6.57
N THR A 6 5.23 0.49 -7.61
CA THR A 6 3.78 0.31 -7.46
C THR A 6 3.50 -1.09 -6.91
N VAL A 7 2.32 -1.30 -6.31
CA VAL A 7 1.93 -2.60 -5.75
C VAL A 7 1.97 -3.71 -6.80
N ASP A 8 1.56 -3.42 -8.04
CA ASP A 8 1.58 -4.40 -9.13
C ASP A 8 3.02 -4.79 -9.52
N ALA A 9 3.98 -3.86 -9.45
CA ALA A 9 5.40 -4.13 -9.72
C ALA A 9 6.09 -4.93 -8.59
N CYS A 10 5.53 -4.91 -7.38
CA CYS A 10 6.04 -5.66 -6.24
C CYS A 10 5.55 -7.12 -6.17
N GLN A 11 4.74 -7.58 -7.13
CA GLN A 11 4.18 -8.92 -7.09
C GLN A 11 5.30 -9.98 -7.20
N GLY A 12 5.39 -10.86 -6.20
CA GLY A 12 6.41 -11.91 -6.13
C GLY A 12 7.76 -11.48 -5.53
N ALA A 13 7.94 -10.20 -5.22
CA ALA A 13 9.10 -9.68 -4.49
C ALA A 13 8.85 -9.67 -2.98
N GLU A 14 9.90 -9.61 -2.16
CA GLU A 14 9.77 -9.49 -0.70
C GLU A 14 10.81 -8.53 -0.14
N PHE A 15 10.42 -7.76 0.87
CA PHE A 15 11.25 -6.74 1.50
C PHE A 15 11.20 -6.88 3.03
N ASP A 16 12.30 -6.57 3.72
CA ASP A 16 12.32 -6.59 5.20
C ASP A 16 11.34 -5.55 5.78
N TYR A 17 11.29 -4.37 5.16
CA TYR A 17 10.46 -3.23 5.56
C TYR A 17 9.69 -2.70 4.36
N VAL A 18 8.38 -2.50 4.51
CA VAL A 18 7.52 -1.95 3.45
C VAL A 18 6.80 -0.71 3.97
N LEU A 19 6.83 0.36 3.17
CA LEU A 19 6.09 1.59 3.41
C LEU A 19 5.02 1.72 2.31
N ILE A 20 3.75 1.72 2.70
CA ILE A 20 2.61 1.81 1.78
C ILE A 20 1.99 3.20 1.87
N SER A 21 1.88 3.88 0.74
CA SER A 21 1.11 5.12 0.60
C SER A 21 -0.07 4.90 -0.35
N PRO A 22 -1.33 4.93 0.15
CA PRO A 22 -2.52 4.89 -0.68
C PRO A 22 -2.78 6.23 -1.40
N VAL A 23 -2.08 7.31 -1.03
CA VAL A 23 -2.12 8.67 -1.63
C VAL A 23 -3.49 9.39 -1.54
N ARG A 24 -4.59 8.67 -1.45
CA ARG A 24 -5.94 9.23 -1.52
C ARG A 24 -6.30 10.01 -0.25
N SER A 25 -6.62 11.28 -0.45
CA SER A 25 -7.18 12.19 0.54
C SER A 25 -8.25 13.07 -0.14
N ASN A 26 -9.53 12.75 0.02
CA ASN A 26 -10.66 13.49 -0.54
C ASN A 26 -11.93 13.35 0.32
N GLY A 27 -12.75 14.39 0.38
CA GLY A 27 -14.01 14.39 1.15
C GLY A 27 -15.11 13.49 0.61
N ARG A 28 -14.92 12.86 -0.57
CA ARG A 28 -15.89 11.94 -1.19
C ARG A 28 -15.66 10.48 -0.80
N LYS A 29 -14.68 10.18 0.07
CA LYS A 29 -14.28 8.82 0.47
C LYS A 29 -13.96 7.90 -0.72
N ALA A 30 -13.50 8.47 -1.83
CA ALA A 30 -13.12 7.71 -3.01
C ALA A 30 -11.71 7.12 -2.80
N ILE A 31 -11.66 5.88 -2.33
CA ILE A 31 -10.43 5.13 -2.02
C ILE A 31 -9.74 4.52 -3.26
N GLY A 32 -10.44 4.41 -4.39
CA GLY A 32 -9.85 4.03 -5.68
C GLY A 32 -9.06 2.73 -5.64
N PHE A 33 -7.74 2.81 -5.86
CA PHE A 33 -6.82 1.66 -5.91
C PHE A 33 -6.86 0.75 -4.67
N VAL A 34 -7.19 1.32 -3.51
CA VAL A 34 -7.27 0.58 -2.25
C VAL A 34 -8.59 -0.19 -2.09
N ALA A 35 -9.59 0.06 -2.94
CA ALA A 35 -10.85 -0.68 -2.92
C ALA A 35 -10.68 -2.15 -3.31
N ASP A 36 -9.62 -2.47 -4.06
CA ASP A 36 -9.29 -3.86 -4.42
C ASP A 36 -8.52 -4.53 -3.28
N SER A 37 -9.22 -5.36 -2.52
CA SER A 37 -8.65 -6.14 -1.41
C SER A 37 -7.51 -7.05 -1.84
N ARG A 38 -7.46 -7.51 -3.10
CA ARG A 38 -6.38 -8.36 -3.61
C ARG A 38 -5.08 -7.58 -3.69
N ARG A 39 -5.14 -6.33 -4.17
CA ARG A 39 -3.97 -5.45 -4.27
C ARG A 39 -3.44 -5.08 -2.88
N VAL A 40 -4.35 -4.79 -1.95
CA VAL A 40 -3.98 -4.54 -0.55
C VAL A 40 -3.30 -5.75 0.08
N ASN A 41 -3.84 -6.95 -0.13
CA ASN A 41 -3.23 -8.19 0.34
C ASN A 41 -1.83 -8.41 -0.23
N VAL A 42 -1.63 -8.15 -1.54
CA VAL A 42 -0.29 -8.21 -2.15
C VAL A 42 0.64 -7.23 -1.46
N ALA A 43 0.24 -5.95 -1.33
CA ALA A 43 1.07 -4.91 -0.74
C ALA A 43 1.49 -5.21 0.71
N ILE A 44 0.56 -5.68 1.54
CA ILE A 44 0.83 -6.01 2.95
C ILE A 44 1.73 -7.25 3.06
N SER A 45 1.48 -8.28 2.24
CA SER A 45 2.23 -9.55 2.30
C SER A 45 3.67 -9.48 1.79
N ARG A 46 4.12 -8.33 1.24
CA ARG A 46 5.53 -8.18 0.81
C ARG A 46 6.48 -7.92 1.99
N ALA A 47 5.96 -7.55 3.16
CA ALA A 47 6.76 -7.20 4.33
C ALA A 47 7.14 -8.42 5.16
N LYS A 48 8.43 -8.62 5.43
CA LYS A 48 8.93 -9.72 6.29
C LYS A 48 8.93 -9.37 7.78
N ARG A 49 9.28 -8.12 8.12
CA ARG A 49 9.46 -7.71 9.52
C ARG A 49 8.47 -6.62 9.92
N MET A 50 8.29 -5.61 9.09
CA MET A 50 7.43 -4.47 9.41
C MET A 50 6.78 -3.88 8.16
N CYS A 51 5.49 -3.60 8.28
CA CYS A 51 4.70 -2.91 7.28
C CYS A 51 4.14 -1.63 7.91
N ILE A 52 4.40 -0.47 7.31
CA ILE A 52 3.87 0.82 7.74
C ILE A 52 2.99 1.39 6.64
N ILE A 53 1.78 1.81 7.00
CA ILE A 53 0.80 2.38 6.06
C ILE A 53 0.52 3.82 6.47
N PHE A 54 0.66 4.76 5.55
CA PHE A 54 0.39 6.19 5.77
C PHE A 54 -0.84 6.61 4.98
N GLY A 55 -1.93 6.98 5.63
CA GLY A 55 -3.16 7.36 4.92
C GLY A 55 -3.96 8.44 5.64
N ASP A 56 -4.90 9.05 4.91
CA ASP A 56 -5.86 9.98 5.49
C ASP A 56 -7.07 9.24 6.07
N ARG A 57 -7.23 9.34 7.39
CA ARG A 57 -8.35 8.75 8.14
C ARG A 57 -9.73 9.28 7.71
N ARG A 58 -9.82 10.49 7.15
CA ARG A 58 -11.13 11.03 6.73
C ARG A 58 -11.61 10.40 5.43
N THR A 59 -10.66 9.93 4.61
CA THR A 59 -10.89 9.39 3.27
C THR A 59 -11.02 7.87 3.25
N MET A 60 -10.27 7.17 4.11
CA MET A 60 -10.30 5.72 4.26
C MET A 60 -11.32 5.22 5.27
#